data_AF-A0A1M7MGI6-F1
#
_entry.id   AF-A0A1M7MGI6-F1
#
_cell.length_a   1.000
_cell.length_b   1.000
_cell.length_c   1.000
_cell.angle_alpha   90.00
_cell.angle_beta   90.00
_cell.angle_gamma   90.00
#
_symmetry.space_group_name_H-M   'P 1'
#
loop_
_entity.id
_entity.type
_entity.pdbx_description
1 polymer ?
#
loop_
_entity_poly.entity_id
_entity_poly.type
_entity_poly.pdbx_seq_one_letter_code
_entity_poly.pdbx_strand_id
1 'polypeptide(L)'
;MKPIPSTAEILLFKMLERPVCKKWIDWAYDMLVAGFETENLVMLAGETEPYNQFEVQSLADKVLNELNLTWDDREQVYKNYVCYLVSAVLDGKLKAVNVLCIIKDVYLDNDLEPYHQDFSLLYWAYNDLTYSDQQWYWDGATRENIETIIKDYFMEWKAKCE
;
A
#
# COMPACT_ATOMS: atom_id res chain seq x y z
N MET A 1 -19.01 10.22 2.70
CA MET A 1 -17.71 10.76 2.25
C MET A 1 -16.78 9.56 2.05
N LYS A 2 -16.00 9.48 0.96
CA LYS A 2 -15.02 8.38 0.80
C LYS A 2 -13.73 8.78 1.52
N PRO A 3 -13.09 7.88 2.31
CA PRO A 3 -11.80 8.15 2.93
C PRO A 3 -10.73 8.49 1.88
N ILE A 4 -9.68 9.20 2.30
CA ILE A 4 -8.57 9.54 1.41
C ILE A 4 -7.80 8.27 0.97
N PRO A 5 -7.12 8.26 -0.19
CA PRO A 5 -6.46 7.07 -0.72
C PRO A 5 -5.44 6.40 0.22
N SER A 6 -4.69 7.20 1.00
CA SER A 6 -3.69 6.69 1.95
C SER A 6 -4.29 5.87 3.10
N THR A 7 -5.62 5.92 3.30
CA THR A 7 -6.34 5.05 4.25
C THR A 7 -6.07 3.57 3.97
N ALA A 8 -5.87 3.18 2.71
CA ALA A 8 -5.55 1.79 2.34
C ALA A 8 -4.23 1.31 2.97
N GLU A 9 -3.22 2.19 3.09
CA GLU A 9 -1.95 1.87 3.75
C GLU A 9 -2.12 1.71 5.26
N ILE A 10 -2.94 2.55 5.87
CA ILE A 10 -3.23 2.48 7.31
C ILE A 10 -3.98 1.20 7.67
N LEU A 11 -4.98 0.82 6.88
CA LEU A 11 -5.71 -0.44 7.10
C LEU A 11 -4.81 -1.67 6.91
N LEU A 12 -3.91 -1.65 5.93
CA LEU A 12 -2.91 -2.71 5.80
C LEU A 12 -1.99 -2.76 7.04
N PHE A 13 -1.50 -1.61 7.51
CA PHE A 13 -0.65 -1.58 8.71
C PHE A 13 -1.36 -2.12 9.93
N LYS A 14 -2.65 -1.80 10.10
CA LYS A 14 -3.46 -2.34 11.18
C LYS A 14 -3.66 -3.85 11.06
N MET A 15 -4.00 -4.34 9.87
CA MET A 15 -4.17 -5.76 9.56
C MET A 15 -2.90 -6.59 9.84
N LEU A 16 -1.73 -5.98 9.63
CA LEU A 16 -0.42 -6.59 9.85
C LEU A 16 0.18 -6.29 11.24
N GLU A 17 -0.61 -5.70 12.15
CA GLU A 17 -0.19 -5.34 13.52
C GLU A 17 1.10 -4.50 13.57
N ARG A 18 1.32 -3.64 12.57
CA ARG A 18 2.48 -2.76 12.52
C ARG A 18 2.36 -1.63 13.55
N PRO A 19 3.48 -1.21 14.18
CA PRO A 19 3.47 -0.11 15.13
C PRO A 19 3.02 1.19 14.47
N VAL A 20 2.42 2.06 15.28
CA VAL A 20 2.07 3.42 14.86
C VAL A 20 3.37 4.19 14.61
N CYS A 21 3.44 4.85 13.45
CA CYS A 21 4.58 5.64 13.02
C CYS A 21 4.08 6.93 12.37
N LYS A 22 5.01 7.80 11.93
CA LYS A 22 4.68 9.09 11.30
C LYS A 22 3.58 9.01 10.21
N LYS A 23 3.53 7.92 9.43
CA LYS A 23 2.50 7.71 8.40
C LYS A 23 1.07 7.73 8.93
N TRP A 24 0.85 7.22 10.15
CA TRP A 24 -0.46 7.28 10.82
C TRP A 24 -0.85 8.72 11.17
N ILE A 25 0.12 9.50 11.64
CA ILE A 25 -0.10 10.90 12.06
C ILE A 25 -0.37 11.76 10.82
N ASP A 26 0.43 11.57 9.76
CA ASP A 26 0.25 12.25 8.47
C ASP A 26 -1.12 11.92 7.86
N TRP A 27 -1.53 10.64 7.88
CA TRP A 27 -2.86 10.23 7.44
C TRP A 27 -3.97 10.87 8.28
N ALA A 28 -3.82 10.92 9.60
CA ALA A 28 -4.79 11.54 10.48
C ALA A 28 -4.98 13.02 10.15
N TYR A 29 -3.88 13.74 9.91
CA TYR A 29 -3.90 15.12 9.47
C TYR A 29 -4.59 15.29 8.11
N ASP A 30 -4.23 14.47 7.11
CA ASP A 30 -4.83 14.54 5.78
C ASP A 30 -6.34 14.22 5.79
N MET A 31 -6.78 13.34 6.69
CA MET A 31 -8.21 13.07 6.91
C MET A 31 -8.95 14.29 7.45
N LEU A 32 -8.35 15.05 8.38
CA LEU A 32 -8.89 16.33 8.86
C LEU A 32 -9.02 17.34 7.71
N VAL A 33 -7.97 17.47 6.90
CA VAL A 33 -7.98 18.37 5.73
C VAL A 33 -9.05 17.96 4.71
N ALA A 34 -9.34 16.67 4.59
CA ALA A 34 -10.41 16.13 3.75
C ALA A 34 -11.83 16.32 4.32
N GLY A 35 -11.97 16.91 5.53
CA GLY A 35 -13.24 17.22 6.16
C GLY A 35 -13.81 16.10 7.04
N PHE A 36 -13.01 15.09 7.38
CA PHE A 36 -13.36 14.14 8.44
C PHE A 36 -12.97 14.76 9.78
N GLU A 37 -13.93 14.94 10.69
CA GLU A 37 -13.67 15.54 12.00
C GLU A 37 -14.26 14.65 13.09
N THR A 38 -13.38 14.02 13.87
CA THR A 38 -13.74 13.33 15.12
C THR A 38 -12.73 13.69 16.20
N GLU A 39 -13.14 13.59 17.47
CA GLU A 39 -12.29 13.96 18.60
C GLU A 39 -10.98 13.17 18.61
N ASN A 40 -11.06 11.85 18.47
CA ASN A 40 -9.87 11.00 18.51
C ASN A 40 -8.99 11.20 17.26
N LEU A 41 -9.56 11.57 16.10
CA LEU A 41 -8.78 11.85 14.89
C LEU A 41 -7.94 13.13 15.06
N VAL A 42 -8.51 14.17 15.68
CA VAL A 42 -7.79 15.40 16.03
C VAL A 42 -6.65 15.10 17.01
N MET A 43 -6.91 14.27 18.03
CA MET A 43 -5.88 13.84 18.98
C MET A 43 -4.75 13.11 18.26
N LEU A 44 -5.07 12.13 17.40
CA LEU A 44 -4.07 11.34 16.69
C LEU A 44 -3.20 12.22 15.77
N ALA A 45 -3.79 13.18 15.05
CA ALA A 45 -3.04 14.10 14.20
C ALA A 45 -2.09 15.02 14.97
N GLY A 46 -2.32 15.21 16.28
CA GLY A 46 -1.50 16.03 17.17
C GLY A 46 -0.37 15.28 17.88
N GLU A 47 -0.28 13.96 17.74
CA GLU A 47 0.77 13.15 18.38
C GLU A 47 2.15 13.45 17.80
N THR A 48 3.17 13.43 18.65
CA THR A 48 4.56 13.73 18.26
C THR A 48 5.53 12.68 18.79
N GLU A 49 6.65 12.47 18.09
CA GLU A 49 7.66 11.51 18.51
C GLU A 49 8.35 11.92 19.83
N PRO A 50 8.73 10.95 20.69
CA PRO A 50 8.54 9.51 20.54
C PRO A 50 7.11 9.06 20.88
N TYR A 51 6.55 8.14 20.09
CA TYR A 51 5.18 7.65 20.33
C TYR A 51 5.12 6.60 21.44
N ASN A 52 4.24 6.80 22.42
CA ASN A 52 3.86 5.75 23.36
C ASN A 52 2.95 4.73 22.66
N GLN A 53 3.56 3.65 22.14
CA GLN A 53 2.87 2.64 21.31
C GLN A 53 1.59 2.08 21.93
N PHE A 54 1.52 1.93 23.26
CA PHE A 54 0.31 1.45 23.92
C PHE A 54 -0.85 2.46 23.81
N GLU A 55 -0.57 3.74 24.08
CA GLU A 55 -1.57 4.81 24.02
C GLU A 55 -1.99 5.09 22.57
N VAL A 56 -1.03 5.22 21.66
CA VAL A 56 -1.33 5.57 20.26
C VAL A 56 -2.02 4.43 19.50
N GLN A 57 -1.77 3.16 19.84
CA GLN A 57 -2.55 2.05 19.27
C GLN A 57 -4.00 2.06 19.75
N SER A 58 -4.24 2.30 21.05
CA SER A 58 -5.60 2.43 21.57
C SER A 58 -6.33 3.63 20.95
N LEU A 59 -5.62 4.73 20.73
CA LEU A 59 -6.15 5.91 20.04
C LEU A 59 -6.48 5.61 18.57
N ALA A 60 -5.57 4.97 17.84
CA ALA A 60 -5.79 4.55 16.47
C ALA A 60 -7.03 3.65 16.32
N ASP A 61 -7.25 2.71 17.25
CA ASP A 61 -8.43 1.85 17.23
C ASP A 61 -9.73 2.62 17.40
N LYS A 62 -9.75 3.63 18.28
CA LYS A 62 -10.91 4.52 18.43
C LYS A 62 -11.17 5.29 17.15
N VAL A 63 -10.13 5.84 16.52
CA VAL A 63 -10.25 6.59 15.26
C VAL A 63 -10.84 5.70 14.15
N LEU A 64 -10.31 4.49 13.96
CA LEU A 64 -10.82 3.59 12.93
C LEU A 64 -12.29 3.20 13.19
N ASN A 65 -12.65 2.95 14.45
CA ASN A 65 -14.03 2.66 14.84
C ASN A 65 -14.98 3.85 14.58
N GLU A 66 -14.59 5.07 14.97
CA GLU A 66 -15.40 6.28 14.72
C GLU A 66 -15.63 6.55 13.24
N LEU A 67 -14.61 6.29 12.42
CA LEU A 67 -14.67 6.44 10.97
C LEU A 67 -15.34 5.25 10.27
N ASN A 68 -15.75 4.21 11.01
CA ASN A 68 -16.29 2.95 10.50
C ASN A 68 -15.37 2.29 9.46
N LEU A 69 -14.06 2.33 9.72
CA LEU A 69 -13.04 1.72 8.88
C LEU A 69 -12.68 0.35 9.44
N THR A 70 -12.99 -0.71 8.68
CA THR A 70 -12.72 -2.09 9.07
C THR A 70 -11.56 -2.68 8.28
N TRP A 71 -10.93 -3.72 8.84
CA TRP A 71 -9.82 -4.45 8.21
C TRP A 71 -10.01 -5.98 8.29
N ASP A 72 -11.24 -6.42 8.49
CA ASP A 72 -11.59 -7.84 8.68
C ASP A 72 -11.42 -8.64 7.38
N ASP A 73 -11.69 -8.03 6.23
CA ASP A 73 -11.48 -8.61 4.92
C ASP A 73 -10.03 -8.37 4.46
N ARG A 74 -9.15 -9.32 4.81
CA ARG A 74 -7.71 -9.24 4.52
C ARG A 74 -7.42 -9.12 3.02
N GLU A 75 -8.19 -9.82 2.19
CA GLU A 75 -8.01 -9.80 0.74
C GLU A 75 -8.37 -8.42 0.18
N GLN A 76 -9.50 -7.85 0.60
CA GLN A 76 -9.92 -6.53 0.16
C GLN A 76 -9.00 -5.42 0.65
N VAL A 77 -8.53 -5.49 1.91
CA VAL A 77 -7.54 -4.54 2.46
C VAL A 77 -6.27 -4.55 1.62
N TYR A 78 -5.76 -5.74 1.30
CA TYR A 78 -4.57 -5.88 0.48
C TYR A 78 -4.77 -5.36 -0.96
N LYS A 79 -5.89 -5.71 -1.61
CA LYS A 79 -6.23 -5.19 -2.95
C LYS A 79 -6.29 -3.67 -2.97
N ASN A 80 -6.94 -3.05 -1.97
CA ASN A 80 -7.02 -1.60 -1.83
C ASN A 80 -5.63 -0.97 -1.68
N TYR A 81 -4.74 -1.60 -0.92
CA TYR A 81 -3.37 -1.14 -0.76
C TYR A 81 -2.58 -1.21 -2.08
N VAL A 82 -2.69 -2.31 -2.82
CA VAL A 82 -2.06 -2.46 -4.14
C VAL A 82 -2.60 -1.39 -5.10
N CYS A 83 -3.91 -1.17 -5.13
CA CYS A 83 -4.54 -0.11 -5.91
C CYS A 83 -4.02 1.30 -5.58
N TYR A 84 -3.82 1.59 -4.29
CA TYR A 84 -3.22 2.83 -3.82
C TYR A 84 -1.78 3.01 -4.35
N LEU A 85 -0.93 1.98 -4.22
CA LEU A 85 0.46 2.06 -4.69
C LEU A 85 0.57 2.16 -6.21
N VAL A 86 -0.20 1.36 -6.95
CA VAL A 86 -0.27 1.40 -8.42
C VAL A 86 -0.72 2.79 -8.88
N SER A 87 -1.71 3.37 -8.22
CA SER A 87 -2.16 4.74 -8.49
C SER A 87 -1.04 5.76 -8.32
N ALA A 88 -0.28 5.66 -7.23
CA ALA A 88 0.85 6.56 -6.99
C ALA A 88 1.96 6.43 -8.05
N VAL A 89 2.15 5.26 -8.65
CA VAL A 89 3.08 5.07 -9.78
C VAL A 89 2.55 5.70 -11.06
N LEU A 90 1.28 5.47 -11.39
CA LEU A 90 0.67 6.06 -12.59
C LEU A 90 0.58 7.59 -12.51
N ASP A 91 0.46 8.14 -11.30
CA ASP A 91 0.51 9.59 -11.03
C ASP A 91 1.95 10.16 -11.05
N GLY A 92 2.98 9.31 -11.25
CA GLY A 92 4.39 9.72 -11.28
C GLY A 92 5.00 10.02 -9.90
N LYS A 93 4.33 9.66 -8.79
CA LYS A 93 4.79 9.90 -7.42
C LYS A 93 5.75 8.83 -6.92
N LEU A 94 5.62 7.60 -7.42
CA LEU A 94 6.48 6.46 -7.07
C LEU A 94 7.07 5.80 -8.32
N LYS A 95 8.21 5.11 -8.16
CA LYS A 95 8.81 4.28 -9.22
C LYS A 95 8.16 2.89 -9.22
N ALA A 96 7.86 2.37 -10.42
CA ALA A 96 7.21 1.08 -10.58
C ALA A 96 7.96 -0.07 -9.91
N VAL A 97 9.29 -0.17 -10.10
CA VAL A 97 10.12 -1.21 -9.49
C VAL A 97 10.09 -1.19 -7.96
N ASN A 98 10.06 0.01 -7.34
CA ASN A 98 9.97 0.12 -5.89
C ASN A 98 8.63 -0.41 -5.38
N VAL A 99 7.55 -0.12 -6.10
CA VAL A 99 6.21 -0.62 -5.76
C VAL A 99 6.12 -2.14 -5.97
N LEU A 100 6.70 -2.69 -7.05
CA LEU A 100 6.81 -4.14 -7.23
C LEU A 100 7.51 -4.81 -6.03
N CYS A 101 8.63 -4.23 -5.56
CA CYS A 101 9.35 -4.74 -4.39
C CYS A 101 8.48 -4.72 -3.13
N ILE A 102 7.83 -3.57 -2.85
CA ILE A 102 6.96 -3.41 -1.67
C ILE A 102 5.82 -4.44 -1.68
N ILE A 103 5.14 -4.59 -2.81
CA ILE A 103 4.01 -5.53 -2.95
C ILE A 103 4.50 -6.96 -2.76
N LYS A 104 5.62 -7.34 -3.39
CA LYS A 104 6.26 -8.65 -3.23
C LYS A 104 6.62 -8.93 -1.77
N ASP A 105 7.27 -7.99 -1.08
CA ASP A 105 7.68 -8.17 0.32
C ASP A 105 6.48 -8.33 1.24
N VAL A 106 5.45 -7.47 1.10
CA VAL A 106 4.21 -7.61 1.87
C VAL A 106 3.54 -8.95 1.61
N TYR A 107 3.48 -9.39 0.36
CA TYR A 107 2.91 -10.68 -0.02
C TYR A 107 3.66 -11.86 0.61
N LEU A 108 4.98 -11.92 0.46
CA LEU A 108 5.81 -13.04 0.92
C LEU A 108 5.89 -13.10 2.45
N ASP A 109 5.99 -11.96 3.13
CA ASP A 109 6.17 -11.91 4.58
C ASP A 109 4.89 -12.26 5.36
N ASN A 110 3.72 -12.21 4.71
CA ASN A 110 2.42 -12.31 5.38
C ASN A 110 1.52 -13.43 4.85
N ASP A 111 2.06 -14.34 4.05
CA ASP A 111 1.41 -15.55 3.50
C ASP A 111 0.01 -15.25 2.94
N LEU A 112 -0.09 -14.16 2.17
CA LEU A 112 -1.35 -13.76 1.55
C LEU A 112 -1.68 -14.69 0.37
N GLU A 113 -2.96 -14.99 0.13
CA GLU A 113 -3.38 -15.91 -0.94
C GLU A 113 -2.90 -15.47 -2.35
N PRO A 114 -2.71 -16.43 -3.28
CA PRO A 114 -1.82 -16.29 -4.45
C PRO A 114 -2.29 -15.34 -5.57
N TYR A 115 -3.31 -14.52 -5.35
CA TYR A 115 -3.91 -13.64 -6.35
C TYR A 115 -2.99 -12.54 -6.92
N HIS A 116 -1.73 -12.45 -6.46
CA HIS A 116 -0.80 -11.35 -6.74
C HIS A 116 0.62 -11.81 -7.05
N GLN A 117 0.82 -13.09 -7.39
CA GLN A 117 2.12 -13.65 -7.74
C GLN A 117 2.81 -12.88 -8.87
N ASP A 118 2.04 -12.34 -9.81
CA ASP A 118 2.54 -11.60 -10.98
C ASP A 118 3.38 -10.37 -10.60
N PHE A 119 3.04 -9.65 -9.51
CA PHE A 119 3.88 -8.55 -9.02
C PHE A 119 5.28 -9.03 -8.62
N SER A 120 5.36 -10.23 -8.02
CA SER A 120 6.64 -10.85 -7.66
C SER A 120 7.41 -11.29 -8.90
N LEU A 121 6.73 -11.90 -9.88
CA LEU A 121 7.36 -12.35 -11.12
C LEU A 121 7.93 -11.18 -11.93
N LEU A 122 7.17 -10.08 -12.04
CA LEU A 122 7.62 -8.85 -12.69
C LEU A 122 8.81 -8.21 -11.98
N TYR A 123 8.81 -8.21 -10.64
CA TYR A 123 9.95 -7.72 -9.86
C TYR A 123 11.22 -8.51 -10.19
N TRP A 124 11.13 -9.84 -10.17
CA TRP A 124 12.29 -10.70 -10.43
C TRP A 124 12.76 -10.61 -11.88
N ALA A 125 11.84 -10.57 -12.85
CA ALA A 125 12.18 -10.34 -14.25
C ALA A 125 12.94 -9.02 -14.45
N TYR A 126 12.46 -7.93 -13.85
CA TYR A 126 13.13 -6.63 -13.90
C TYR A 126 14.52 -6.68 -13.25
N ASN A 127 14.62 -7.30 -12.07
CA ASN A 127 15.87 -7.36 -11.34
C ASN A 127 16.92 -8.17 -12.12
N ASP A 128 16.56 -9.33 -12.66
CA ASP A 128 17.45 -10.13 -13.51
C ASP A 128 17.90 -9.34 -14.74
N LEU A 129 16.96 -8.69 -15.44
CA LEU A 129 17.26 -7.90 -16.64
C LEU A 129 18.15 -6.69 -16.35
N THR A 130 18.20 -6.20 -15.10
CA THR A 130 19.13 -5.13 -14.68
C THR A 130 20.59 -5.57 -14.73
N TYR A 131 20.88 -6.86 -14.50
CA TYR A 131 22.25 -7.40 -14.42
C TYR A 131 22.59 -8.37 -15.56
N SER A 132 21.59 -8.96 -16.20
CA SER A 132 21.69 -9.99 -17.24
C SER A 132 20.78 -9.68 -18.43
N ASP A 133 21.04 -10.25 -19.59
CA ASP A 133 20.11 -10.21 -20.75
C ASP A 133 19.05 -11.33 -20.67
N GLN A 134 19.14 -12.21 -19.66
CA GLN A 134 18.25 -13.35 -19.46
C GLN A 134 17.49 -13.22 -18.14
N GLN A 135 16.22 -13.63 -18.16
CA GLN A 135 15.34 -13.79 -16.99
C GLN A 135 14.44 -15.01 -17.18
N TRP A 136 13.88 -15.54 -16.09
CA TRP A 136 13.09 -16.80 -16.09
C TRP A 136 11.65 -16.65 -15.57
N TYR A 137 11.19 -15.42 -15.35
CA TYR A 137 9.98 -15.13 -14.58
C TYR A 137 8.81 -14.63 -15.43
N TRP A 138 9.09 -13.97 -16.56
CA TRP A 138 8.06 -13.36 -17.39
C TRP A 138 8.30 -13.58 -18.87
N ASP A 139 7.46 -14.38 -19.53
CA ASP A 139 7.66 -14.71 -20.94
C ASP A 139 7.64 -13.45 -21.83
N GLY A 140 8.57 -13.36 -22.78
CA GLY A 140 8.73 -12.21 -23.68
C GLY A 140 9.31 -10.93 -23.05
N ALA A 141 9.66 -10.91 -21.76
CA ALA A 141 10.30 -9.76 -21.14
C ALA A 141 11.79 -9.67 -21.50
N THR A 142 12.21 -8.46 -21.86
CA THR A 142 13.56 -8.05 -22.30
C THR A 142 13.93 -6.72 -21.65
N ARG A 143 15.21 -6.33 -21.71
CA ARG A 143 15.68 -5.04 -21.16
C ARG A 143 14.95 -3.85 -21.78
N GLU A 144 14.59 -3.97 -23.06
CA GLU A 144 13.98 -2.91 -23.84
C GLU A 144 12.48 -2.73 -23.55
N ASN A 145 11.79 -3.78 -23.09
CA ASN A 145 10.33 -3.75 -22.94
C ASN A 145 9.81 -3.97 -21.51
N ILE A 146 10.65 -4.38 -20.55
CA ILE A 146 10.19 -4.74 -19.20
C ILE A 146 9.48 -3.57 -18.49
N GLU A 147 9.97 -2.34 -18.65
CA GLU A 147 9.31 -1.16 -18.06
C GLU A 147 7.92 -0.93 -18.65
N THR A 148 7.74 -1.18 -19.95
CA THR A 148 6.45 -1.07 -20.64
C THR A 148 5.49 -2.15 -20.14
N ILE A 149 5.95 -3.41 -20.05
CA ILE A 149 5.16 -4.53 -19.53
C ILE A 149 4.65 -4.23 -18.12
N ILE A 150 5.52 -3.74 -17.23
CA ILE A 150 5.14 -3.39 -15.85
C ILE A 150 4.09 -2.29 -15.85
N LYS A 151 4.27 -1.25 -16.68
CA LYS A 151 3.32 -0.14 -16.77
C LYS A 151 1.96 -0.61 -17.29
N ASP A 152 1.93 -1.45 -18.32
CA ASP A 152 0.70 -2.01 -18.88
C ASP A 152 -0.03 -2.86 -17.84
N TYR A 153 0.69 -3.74 -17.13
CA TYR A 153 0.14 -4.51 -16.02
C TYR A 153 -0.44 -3.62 -14.91
N PHE A 154 0.22 -2.50 -14.59
CA PHE A 154 -0.28 -1.54 -13.59
C PHE A 154 -1.56 -0.84 -14.05
N MET A 155 -1.68 -0.51 -15.34
CA MET A 155 -2.90 0.06 -15.91
C MET A 155 -4.06 -0.95 -15.89
N GLU A 156 -3.80 -2.21 -16.25
CA GLU A 156 -4.78 -3.29 -16.16
C GLU A 156 -5.24 -3.55 -14.72
N TRP A 157 -4.31 -3.50 -13.76
CA TRP A 157 -4.63 -3.61 -12.34
C TRP A 157 -5.51 -2.47 -11.86
N LYS A 158 -5.14 -1.22 -12.20
CA LYS A 158 -5.89 0.00 -11.86
C LYS A 158 -7.35 -0.08 -12.32
N ALA A 159 -7.61 -0.65 -13.50
CA ALA A 159 -8.97 -0.81 -14.04
C ALA A 159 -9.85 -1.76 -13.21
N LYS A 160 -9.28 -2.59 -12.34
CA LYS A 160 -9.99 -3.50 -11.43
C LYS A 160 -10.22 -2.89 -10.03
N CYS A 161 -9.70 -1.68 -9.79
CA CYS A 161 -9.79 -0.98 -8.51
C CYS A 161 -11.07 -0.14 -8.36
N GLU A 162 -11.87 -0.02 -9.43
CA GLU A 162 -13.14 0.73 -9.49
C GLU A 162 -14.34 -0.17 -9.17
#